data_AF-A0A419HU80-F1
#
_entry.id   AF-A0A419HU80-F1
#
_cell.length_a   1.000
_cell.length_b   1.000
_cell.length_c   1.000
_cell.angle_alpha   90.00
_cell.angle_beta   90.00
_cell.angle_gamma   90.00
#
_symmetry.space_group_name_H-M   'P 1'
#
loop_
_entity.id
_entity.type
_entity.pdbx_description
1 polymer ?
#
loop_
_entity_poly.entity_id
_entity_poly.type
_entity_poly.pdbx_seq_one_letter_code
_entity_poly.pdbx_strand_id
1 'polypeptide(L)' 'MTILATRLEAELHRLRVELDRGDPLAETALALVEAAALGVAAVERARLGEDPRSSLLQAVGAARAAVVAASWAASES' A
#
# COMPACT_ATOMS: atom_id res chain seq x y z
N MET A 1 9.94 -14.82 4.19
CA MET A 1 8.71 -14.02 4.26
C MET A 1 8.27 -13.88 5.70
N THR A 2 8.10 -12.66 6.18
CA THR A 2 7.70 -12.38 7.57
C THR A 2 6.18 -12.54 7.79
N ILE A 3 5.76 -12.73 9.05
CA ILE A 3 4.32 -12.74 9.41
C ILE A 3 3.64 -11.44 8.97
N LEU A 4 4.34 -10.30 9.11
CA LEU A 4 3.85 -9.00 8.68
C LEU A 4 3.62 -8.95 7.16
N ALA A 5 4.59 -9.41 6.35
CA ALA A 5 4.46 -9.46 4.89
C ALA A 5 3.23 -10.26 4.47
N THR A 6 3.06 -11.45 5.05
CA THR A 6 1.93 -12.34 4.75
C THR A 6 0.58 -11.69 5.08
N ARG A 7 0.50 -10.99 6.23
CA ARG A 7 -0.73 -10.30 6.64
C ARG A 7 -1.06 -9.11 5.75
N LEU A 8 -0.04 -8.34 5.34
CA LEU A 8 -0.23 -7.21 4.43
C LEU A 8 -0.65 -7.67 3.04
N GLU A 9 -0.09 -8.76 2.53
CA GLU A 9 -0.52 -9.35 1.26
C GLU A 9 -1.97 -9.84 1.29
N ALA A 10 -2.36 -10.53 2.37
CA ALA A 10 -3.73 -10.99 2.56
C ALA A 10 -4.71 -9.81 2.64
N GLU A 11 -4.36 -8.77 3.40
CA GLU A 11 -5.19 -7.57 3.53
C GLU A 11 -5.27 -6.80 2.22
N LEU A 12 -4.16 -6.68 1.48
CA LEU A 12 -4.15 -6.05 0.16
C LEU A 12 -5.03 -6.82 -0.82
N HIS A 13 -4.99 -8.15 -0.80
CA HIS A 13 -5.86 -8.99 -1.61
C HIS A 13 -7.33 -8.78 -1.25
N ARG A 14 -7.66 -8.83 0.05
CA ARG A 14 -9.02 -8.59 0.56
C ARG A 14 -9.54 -7.24 0.10
N LEU A 15 -8.79 -6.17 0.33
CA LEU A 15 -9.16 -4.82 -0.07
C LEU A 15 -9.35 -4.72 -1.59
N ARG A 16 -8.48 -5.32 -2.41
CA ARG A 16 -8.63 -5.27 -3.87
C ARG A 16 -9.90 -5.96 -4.38
N VAL A 17 -10.40 -6.96 -3.67
CA VAL A 17 -11.62 -7.72 -4.03
C VAL A 17 -12.88 -7.06 -3.47
N GLU A 18 -12.82 -6.56 -2.23
CA GLU A 18 -13.98 -6.08 -1.49
C GLU A 18 -14.19 -4.56 -1.61
N LEU A 19 -13.22 -3.79 -2.14
CA LEU A 19 -13.34 -2.33 -2.23
C LEU A 19 -14.51 -1.93 -3.11
N ASP A 20 -15.34 -1.02 -2.59
CA ASP A 20 -16.18 -0.19 -3.44
C ASP A 20 -15.30 0.87 -4.12
N ARG A 21 -15.11 0.70 -5.43
CA ARG A 21 -14.29 1.59 -6.27
C ARG A 21 -15.05 2.90 -6.46
N GLY A 22 -14.68 3.91 -5.69
CA GLY A 22 -15.34 5.22 -5.71
C GLY A 22 -15.46 5.85 -4.32
N ASP A 23 -15.34 5.07 -3.25
CA ASP A 23 -15.20 5.61 -1.90
C ASP A 23 -13.76 6.12 -1.67
N PRO A 24 -13.56 7.44 -1.49
CA PRO A 24 -12.24 8.00 -1.23
C PRO A 24 -11.54 7.39 0.00
N LEU A 25 -12.31 7.03 1.04
CA LEU A 25 -11.75 6.47 2.27
C LEU A 25 -11.28 5.04 2.06
N ALA A 26 -12.03 4.26 1.29
CA ALA A 26 -11.63 2.91 0.93
C ALA A 26 -10.38 2.93 0.02
N GLU A 27 -10.33 3.82 -0.97
CA GLU A 27 -9.14 3.99 -1.83
C GLU A 27 -7.92 4.47 -1.03
N THR A 28 -8.12 5.31 -0.01
CA THR A 28 -7.06 5.70 0.93
C THR A 28 -6.52 4.49 1.69
N ALA A 29 -7.39 3.66 2.24
CA ALA A 29 -7.00 2.47 3.00
C ALA A 29 -6.25 1.47 2.11
N LEU A 30 -6.73 1.23 0.89
CA LEU A 30 -6.06 0.38 -0.10
C LEU A 30 -4.64 0.86 -0.39
N ALA A 31 -4.48 2.14 -0.72
CA ALA A 31 -3.19 2.73 -1.07
C ALA A 31 -2.19 2.71 0.10
N LEU A 32 -2.66 2.88 1.34
CA LEU A 32 -1.82 2.76 2.54
C LEU A 32 -1.32 1.32 2.76
N VAL A 33 -2.20 0.33 2.63
CA VAL A 33 -1.81 -1.09 2.77
C VAL A 33 -0.84 -1.50 1.66
N GLU A 34 -1.06 -1.03 0.44
CA GLU A 34 -0.14 -1.25 -0.69
C GLU A 34 1.25 -0.63 -0.41
N ALA A 35 1.29 0.61 0.08
CA ALA A 35 2.55 1.26 0.45
C ALA A 35 3.31 0.47 1.53
N ALA A 36 2.61 -0.03 2.54
CA ALA A 36 3.20 -0.83 3.61
C ALA A 36 3.72 -2.18 3.07
N ALA A 37 2.96 -2.88 2.22
CA ALA A 37 3.37 -4.14 1.63
C ALA A 37 4.64 -3.98 0.78
N LEU A 38 4.69 -2.93 -0.05
CA LEU A 38 5.85 -2.61 -0.88
C LEU A 38 7.08 -2.21 -0.04
N GLY A 39 6.87 -1.48 1.06
CA GLY A 39 7.93 -1.16 2.02
C GLY A 39 8.51 -2.40 2.69
N VAL A 40 7.66 -3.35 3.10
CA VAL A 40 8.12 -4.64 3.65
C VAL A 40 8.87 -5.45 2.61
N ALA A 41 8.37 -5.53 1.37
CA ALA A 41 9.07 -6.20 0.27
C ALA A 41 10.45 -5.58 0.00
N ALA A 42 10.58 -4.25 0.08
CA ALA A 42 11.87 -3.56 -0.02
C ALA A 42 12.85 -3.99 1.09
N VAL A 43 12.36 -4.07 2.34
CA VAL A 43 13.18 -4.53 3.47
C VAL A 43 13.61 -5.99 3.29
N GLU A 44 12.73 -6.87 2.81
CA GLU A 44 13.07 -8.27 2.55
C GLU A 44 14.13 -8.39 1.43
N ARG A 45 14.00 -7.64 0.34
CA ARG A 45 15.02 -7.57 -0.74
C ARG A 45 16.38 -7.12 -0.21
N ALA A 46 16.41 -6.04 0.57
CA ALA A 46 17.64 -5.54 1.16
C ALA A 46 18.32 -6.58 2.06
N ARG A 47 17.55 -7.36 2.83
CA ARG A 47 18.07 -8.46 3.68
C ARG A 47 18.66 -9.61 2.86
N LEU A 48 18.16 -9.83 1.66
CA LEU A 48 18.66 -10.84 0.72
C LEU A 48 19.87 -10.34 -0.09
N GLY A 49 20.30 -9.08 0.09
CA GLY A 49 21.36 -8.46 -0.70
C GLY A 49 20.91 -8.00 -2.09
N GLU A 50 19.59 -7.94 -2.33
CA GLU A 50 19.00 -7.47 -3.58
C GLU A 50 18.74 -5.96 -3.55
N ASP A 51 18.62 -5.32 -4.71
CA ASP A 51 18.29 -3.90 -4.82
C ASP A 51 16.83 -3.62 -4.41
N PRO A 52 16.58 -2.85 -3.33
CA PRO A 52 15.24 -2.53 -2.86
C PRO A 52 14.61 -1.32 -3.57
N ARG A 53 15.35 -0.60 -4.44
CA ARG A 53 14.97 0.71 -4.95
C ARG A 53 13.63 0.72 -5.68
N SER A 54 13.34 -0.30 -6.49
CA SER A 54 12.07 -0.38 -7.22
C SER A 54 10.88 -0.47 -6.26
N SER A 55 10.96 -1.34 -5.25
CA SER A 55 9.91 -1.50 -4.23
C SER A 55 9.71 -0.23 -3.40
N LEU A 56 10.79 0.48 -3.07
CA LEU A 56 10.70 1.77 -2.37
C LEU A 56 10.01 2.85 -3.22
N LEU A 57 10.34 2.95 -4.51
CA LEU A 57 9.69 3.91 -5.42
C LEU A 57 8.20 3.63 -5.55
N GLN A 58 7.81 2.35 -5.65
CA GLN A 58 6.41 1.97 -5.69
C GLN A 58 5.70 2.29 -4.36
N ALA A 59 6.34 2.03 -3.22
CA ALA A 59 5.78 2.36 -1.90
C ALA A 59 5.50 3.87 -1.75
N VAL A 60 6.43 4.72 -2.21
CA VAL A 60 6.23 6.18 -2.24
C VAL A 60 5.09 6.57 -3.17
N GLY A 61 4.97 5.94 -4.33
CA GLY A 61 3.86 6.14 -5.26
C GLY A 61 2.50 5.84 -4.61
N ALA A 62 2.39 4.68 -3.96
CA ALA A 62 1.19 4.28 -3.24
C ALA A 62 0.87 5.21 -2.06
N ALA A 63 1.88 5.62 -1.28
CA ALA A 63 1.68 6.58 -0.19
C ALA A 63 1.19 7.95 -0.71
N ARG A 64 1.69 8.40 -1.86
CA ARG A 64 1.19 9.62 -2.51
C ARG A 64 -0.25 9.47 -2.97
N ALA A 65 -0.62 8.34 -3.56
CA ALA A 65 -2.00 8.07 -3.96
C ALA A 65 -2.95 8.10 -2.75
N ALA A 66 -2.54 7.55 -1.60
CA ALA A 66 -3.30 7.63 -0.36
C ALA A 66 -3.56 9.08 0.09
N VAL A 67 -2.54 9.95 0.00
CA VAL A 67 -2.70 11.38 0.33
C VAL A 67 -3.72 12.06 -0.59
N VAL A 68 -3.69 11.75 -1.89
CA VAL A 68 -4.65 12.33 -2.85
C VAL A 68 -6.07 11.86 -2.54
N ALA A 69 -6.27 10.55 -2.32
CA ALA A 69 -7.58 9.99 -1.99
C ALA A 69 -8.12 10.56 -0.68
N ALA A 70 -7.28 10.67 0.36
CA ALA A 70 -7.67 11.27 1.65
C ALA A 70 -8.03 12.75 1.52
N SER A 71 -7.28 13.49 0.70
CA SER A 71 -7.56 14.92 0.46
C SER A 71 -8.89 15.11 -0.26
N TRP A 72 -9.21 14.22 -1.21
CA TRP A 72 -10.49 14.21 -1.88
C TRP A 72 -11.63 13.89 -0.89
N ALA A 73 -11.47 12.85 -0.06
CA ALA A 73 -12.42 12.50 1.02
C ALA A 73 -12.76 13.69 1.92
N ALA A 74 -11.72 14.41 2.36
CA ALA A 74 -11.85 15.56 3.24
C ALA A 74 -12.53 16.77 2.56
N SER A 75 -12.53 16.82 1.22
CA SER A 75 -13.17 17.88 0.46
C SER A 75 -14.65 17.61 0.17
N GLU A 76 -15.10 16.36 0.27
CA GLU A 76 -16.51 15.95 0.05
C GLU A 76 -17.31 15.83 1.36
N SER A 77 -16.66 16.03 2.51
CA SER A 77 -17.24 16.00 3.86
C SER A 77 -17.72 17.37 4.32
#